data_AF-A0A2P2E4R9-F1
#
_entry.id   AF-A0A2P2E4R9-F1
#
_cell.length_a   1.000
_cell.length_b   1.000
_cell.length_c   1.000
_cell.angle_alpha   90.00
_cell.angle_beta   90.00
_cell.angle_gamma   90.00
#
_symmetry.space_group_name_H-M   'P 1'
#
loop_
_entity.id
_entity.type
_entity.pdbx_description
1 polymer ?
#
loop_
_entity_poly.entity_id
_entity_poly.type
_entity_poly.pdbx_seq_one_letter_code
_entity_poly.pdbx_strand_id
1 'polypeptide(L)'
;MAASLILFLELLILELTTGNKQPRHVLQFIPAMGVLGFVWIHRFVQAAENRNHRILSHVVLISVMSLVGYNLFSEEGLLTGRFFETRAMCYRGKDVRIFQPAREIAEQLTPEKNYILINAFHDQSKYSTKGRLIASDFDLAMKLKTYTKGSVRNDHKYRWKDWNQFDSILLLSDSCPDSFVEEKFENRSKMLTVKSTLLKTYRESSGIACLQEYQIIK
;
A
#
# COMPACT_ATOMS: atom_id res chain seq x y z
N MET A 1 1.99 19.78 30.64
CA MET A 1 2.91 18.64 30.76
C MET A 1 2.15 17.33 30.80
N ALA A 2 1.23 17.15 31.77
CA ALA A 2 0.41 15.95 31.87
C ALA A 2 -0.42 15.66 30.61
N ALA A 3 -1.11 16.66 30.03
CA ALA A 3 -1.92 16.46 28.83
C ALA A 3 -1.14 15.96 27.61
N SER A 4 0.06 16.49 27.36
CA SER A 4 0.92 16.02 26.26
C SER A 4 1.38 14.58 26.49
N LEU A 5 1.80 14.26 27.72
CA LEU A 5 2.29 12.93 28.10
C LEU A 5 1.19 11.87 28.01
N ILE A 6 -0.05 12.24 28.35
CA ILE A 6 -1.25 11.42 28.19
C ILE A 6 -1.50 11.14 26.70
N LEU A 7 -1.45 12.17 25.84
CA LEU A 7 -1.59 12.00 24.39
C LEU A 7 -0.49 11.09 23.80
N PHE A 8 0.77 11.23 24.24
CA PHE A 8 1.85 10.35 23.82
C PHE A 8 1.64 8.89 24.24
N LEU A 9 1.15 8.66 25.46
CA LEU A 9 0.88 7.33 25.98
C LEU A 9 -0.29 6.66 25.26
N GLU A 10 -1.36 7.41 25.00
CA GLU A 10 -2.51 6.93 24.21
C GLU A 10 -2.09 6.54 22.79
N LEU A 11 -1.22 7.32 22.15
CA LEU A 11 -0.68 7.00 20.82
C LEU A 11 0.23 5.77 20.83
N LEU A 12 1.07 5.61 21.86
CA LEU A 12 1.90 4.41 22.03
C LEU A 12 1.05 3.16 22.23
N ILE A 13 -0.01 3.26 23.05
CA ILE A 13 -0.96 2.17 23.27
C ILE A 13 -1.66 1.82 21.97
N LEU A 14 -2.14 2.80 21.20
CA LEU A 14 -2.78 2.55 19.90
C LEU A 14 -1.84 1.84 18.92
N GLU A 15 -0.56 2.24 18.85
CA GLU A 15 0.44 1.59 17.99
C GLU A 15 0.74 0.15 18.41
N LEU A 16 0.83 -0.11 19.73
CA LEU A 16 1.13 -1.44 20.27
C LEU A 16 -0.07 -2.39 20.20
N THR A 17 -1.29 -1.87 20.32
CA THR A 17 -2.51 -2.68 20.42
C THR A 17 -3.26 -2.85 19.10
N THR A 18 -3.00 -2.02 18.08
CA THR A 18 -3.67 -2.15 16.78
C THR A 18 -2.88 -3.03 15.81
N GLY A 19 -3.47 -4.16 15.40
CA GLY A 19 -2.87 -5.09 14.42
C GLY A 19 -2.87 -4.57 12.98
N ASN A 20 -3.67 -3.55 12.68
CA ASN A 20 -3.71 -2.90 11.37
C ASN A 20 -2.67 -1.77 11.33
N LYS A 21 -1.40 -2.15 11.21
CA LYS A 21 -0.25 -1.24 11.04
C LYS A 21 -0.29 -0.56 9.67
N GLN A 22 -1.31 0.25 9.42
CA GLN A 22 -1.31 1.14 8.26
C GLN A 22 -0.44 2.35 8.64
N PRO A 23 0.79 2.46 8.09
CA PRO A 23 1.73 3.52 8.47
C PRO A 23 1.17 4.93 8.27
N ARG A 24 0.07 5.07 7.51
CA ARG A 24 -0.65 6.34 7.29
C ARG A 24 -1.11 7.06 8.56
N HIS A 25 -1.44 6.32 9.62
CA HIS A 25 -1.86 6.94 10.89
C HIS A 25 -0.63 7.42 11.68
N VAL A 26 0.43 6.59 11.74
CA VAL A 26 1.68 6.87 12.47
C VAL A 26 2.50 8.00 11.83
N LEU A 27 2.55 8.05 10.49
CA LEU A 27 3.35 9.01 9.74
C LEU A 27 2.90 10.46 9.94
N GLN A 28 1.63 10.69 10.29
CA GLN A 28 1.11 12.02 10.61
C GLN A 28 1.45 12.45 12.05
N PHE A 29 1.62 11.50 12.96
CA PHE A 29 1.96 11.78 14.36
C PHE A 29 3.44 12.11 14.55
N ILE A 30 4.35 11.48 13.79
CA ILE A 30 5.80 11.74 13.92
C ILE A 30 6.15 13.23 13.77
N PRO A 31 5.65 13.97 12.75
CA PRO A 31 5.86 15.41 12.64
C PRO A 31 5.27 16.20 13.82
N ALA A 32 4.05 15.87 14.26
CA ALA A 32 3.39 16.55 15.36
C ALA A 32 4.16 16.36 16.69
N MET A 33 4.64 15.15 16.95
CA MET A 33 5.49 14.83 18.10
C MET A 33 6.81 15.60 18.05
N GLY A 34 7.43 15.70 16.87
CA GLY A 34 8.64 16.50 16.67
C GLY A 34 8.42 17.99 16.95
N VAL A 35 7.35 18.58 16.44
CA VAL A 35 7.00 19.99 16.66
C VAL A 35 6.72 20.26 18.15
N LEU A 36 5.92 19.41 18.79
CA LEU A 36 5.63 19.55 20.22
C LEU A 36 6.93 19.45 21.04
N GLY A 37 7.75 18.43 20.79
CA GLY A 37 9.04 18.26 21.46
C GLY A 37 9.96 19.49 21.30
N PHE A 38 10.03 20.06 20.10
CA PHE A 38 10.81 21.26 19.83
C PHE A 38 10.29 22.49 20.61
N VAL A 39 8.98 22.72 20.62
CA VAL A 39 8.35 23.80 21.40
C VAL A 39 8.60 23.62 22.89
N TRP A 40 8.57 22.38 23.40
CA TRP A 40 8.89 22.07 24.79
C TRP A 40 10.35 22.39 25.13
N ILE A 41 11.31 21.92 24.33
CA ILE A 41 12.75 22.20 24.55
C ILE A 41 12.99 23.72 24.53
N HIS A 42 12.40 24.43 23.58
CA HIS A 42 12.52 25.89 23.50
C HIS A 42 11.92 26.60 24.73
N ARG A 43 10.77 26.16 25.24
CA ARG A 43 10.20 26.70 26.48
C ARG A 43 11.08 26.43 27.70
N PHE A 44 11.69 25.25 27.79
CA PHE A 44 12.65 24.93 28.85
C PHE A 44 13.91 25.82 28.77
N VAL A 45 14.42 26.13 27.58
CA VAL A 45 15.51 27.11 27.39
C VAL A 45 15.12 28.48 27.97
N GLN A 46 13.90 28.94 27.70
CA GLN A 46 13.41 30.25 28.15
C GLN A 46 13.17 30.32 29.67
N ALA A 47 12.72 29.22 30.28
CA ALA A 47 12.39 29.15 31.70
C ALA A 47 13.58 28.74 32.59
N ALA A 48 14.72 28.35 32.02
CA ALA A 48 15.88 27.91 32.78
C ALA A 48 16.61 29.10 33.45
N GLU A 49 16.43 29.26 34.75
CA GLU A 49 17.13 30.26 35.57
C GLU A 49 18.61 29.89 35.80
N ASN A 50 18.91 28.59 35.83
CA ASN A 50 20.27 28.09 36.06
C ASN A 50 21.05 27.97 34.74
N ARG A 51 22.25 28.57 34.70
CA ARG A 51 23.17 28.56 33.56
C ARG A 51 23.44 27.16 33.00
N ASN A 52 23.60 26.15 33.86
CA ASN A 52 23.87 24.78 33.42
C ASN A 52 22.68 24.14 32.69
N HIS A 53 21.45 24.43 33.14
CA HIS A 53 20.23 23.93 32.51
C HIS A 53 20.02 24.58 31.15
N ARG A 54 20.28 25.88 31.04
CA ARG A 54 20.20 26.62 29.78
C ARG A 54 21.20 26.10 28.74
N ILE A 55 22.44 25.82 29.14
CA ILE A 55 23.46 25.22 28.27
C ILE A 55 22.99 23.83 27.79
N LEU A 56 22.54 22.98 28.72
CA LEU A 56 22.05 21.64 28.38
C LEU A 56 20.89 21.69 27.38
N SER A 57 19.91 22.58 27.57
CA SER A 57 18.78 22.72 26.64
C SER A 57 19.21 23.20 25.25
N HIS A 58 20.19 24.09 25.15
CA HIS A 58 20.77 24.49 23.85
C HIS A 58 21.51 23.33 23.17
N VAL A 59 22.28 22.54 23.92
CA VAL A 59 22.95 21.35 23.38
C VAL A 59 21.93 20.37 22.81
N VAL A 60 20.87 20.06 23.55
CA VAL A 60 19.79 19.16 23.08
C VAL A 60 19.14 19.70 21.80
N LEU A 61 18.84 20.99 21.75
CA LEU A 61 18.22 21.62 20.57
C LEU A 61 19.15 21.55 19.34
N ILE A 62 20.43 21.86 19.51
CA ILE A 62 21.43 21.80 18.43
C ILE A 62 21.63 20.36 17.96
N SER A 63 21.68 19.38 18.87
CA SER A 63 21.80 17.96 18.51
C SER A 63 20.60 17.47 17.71
N VAL A 64 19.37 17.82 18.11
CA VAL A 64 18.15 17.46 17.38
C VAL A 64 18.13 18.12 15.99
N MET A 65 18.42 19.42 15.90
CA MET A 65 18.47 20.14 14.63
C MET A 65 19.55 19.58 13.70
N SER A 66 20.73 19.27 14.23
CA SER A 66 21.81 18.63 13.48
C SER A 66 21.43 17.25 12.98
N LEU A 67 20.74 16.45 13.79
CA LEU A 67 20.27 15.12 13.40
C LEU A 67 19.20 15.20 12.29
N VAL A 68 18.23 16.11 12.44
CA VAL A 68 17.20 16.35 11.41
C VAL A 68 17.86 16.86 10.13
N GLY A 69 18.74 17.85 10.22
CA GLY A 69 19.51 18.37 9.09
C GLY A 69 20.30 17.26 8.39
N TYR A 70 21.07 16.47 9.13
CA TYR A 70 21.80 15.32 8.59
C TYR A 70 20.87 14.34 7.86
N ASN A 71 19.69 14.02 8.41
CA ASN A 71 18.73 13.13 7.75
C ASN A 71 18.05 13.74 6.52
N LEU A 72 17.96 15.07 6.42
CA LEU A 72 17.44 15.75 5.24
C LEU A 72 18.45 15.75 4.09
N PHE A 73 19.74 15.77 4.38
CA PHE A 73 20.84 15.86 3.41
C PHE A 73 21.65 14.56 3.23
N SER A 74 21.35 13.51 3.98
CA SER A 74 21.94 12.18 3.78
C SER A 74 21.59 11.64 2.40
N GLU A 75 22.28 10.61 1.90
CA GLU A 75 22.11 10.12 0.52
C GLU A 75 20.65 9.84 0.12
N GLU A 76 19.82 9.41 1.08
CA GLU A 76 18.37 9.16 0.92
C GLU A 76 17.47 10.21 1.61
N GLY A 77 18.01 11.39 1.93
CA GLY A 77 17.32 12.48 2.61
C GLY A 77 16.41 13.27 1.68
N LEU A 78 15.34 13.85 2.22
CA LEU A 78 14.29 14.56 1.44
C LEU A 78 14.82 15.67 0.52
N LEU A 79 15.92 16.32 0.90
CA LEU A 79 16.50 17.44 0.15
C LEU A 79 17.57 17.01 -0.84
N THR A 80 17.83 15.71 -0.99
CA THR A 80 18.66 15.21 -2.09
C THR A 80 17.79 15.03 -3.34
N GLY A 81 18.30 15.42 -4.51
CA GLY A 81 17.61 15.16 -5.79
C GLY A 81 17.32 13.67 -6.02
N ARG A 82 18.03 12.78 -5.31
CA ARG A 82 17.87 11.33 -5.34
C ARG A 82 16.72 10.81 -4.48
N PHE A 83 16.11 11.62 -3.61
CA PHE A 83 15.03 11.16 -2.74
C PHE A 83 13.85 10.59 -3.55
N PHE A 84 13.40 11.35 -4.54
CA PHE A 84 12.27 10.97 -5.40
C PHE A 84 12.64 9.89 -6.42
N GLU A 85 13.93 9.71 -6.70
CA GLU A 85 14.44 8.69 -7.63
C GLU A 85 14.65 7.33 -6.94
N THR A 86 15.13 7.33 -5.70
CA THR A 86 15.47 6.10 -4.94
C THR A 86 14.33 5.61 -4.04
N ARG A 87 13.50 6.53 -3.53
CA ARG A 87 12.30 6.20 -2.76
C ARG A 87 11.07 6.55 -3.57
N ALA A 88 10.71 5.67 -4.51
CA ALA A 88 9.31 5.65 -4.92
C ALA A 88 8.51 5.24 -3.67
N MET A 89 7.87 6.22 -3.02
CA MET A 89 6.98 5.97 -1.89
C MET A 89 5.83 5.08 -2.38
N CYS A 90 6.02 3.77 -2.30
CA CYS A 90 4.91 2.84 -2.32
C CYS A 90 4.23 2.98 -0.96
N TYR A 91 2.89 3.03 -0.94
CA TYR A 91 2.07 3.18 0.27
C TYR A 91 2.39 2.17 1.41
N ARG A 92 3.23 1.16 1.15
CA ARG A 92 3.60 0.08 2.06
C ARG A 92 5.10 -0.15 2.29
N GLY A 93 6.03 0.50 1.59
CA GLY A 93 7.45 0.16 1.77
C GLY A 93 8.45 0.97 0.94
N LYS A 94 9.74 0.78 1.25
CA LYS A 94 10.87 1.48 0.60
C LYS A 94 11.45 0.75 -0.62
N ASP A 95 11.25 -0.57 -0.74
CA ASP A 95 11.78 -1.35 -1.87
C ASP A 95 10.74 -1.43 -2.99
N VAL A 96 11.01 -0.72 -4.09
CA VAL A 96 10.15 -0.66 -5.28
C VAL A 96 9.99 -2.04 -5.93
N ARG A 97 11.02 -2.88 -5.85
CA ARG A 97 11.05 -4.19 -6.52
C ARG A 97 9.97 -5.13 -6.00
N ILE A 98 9.59 -4.99 -4.73
CA ILE A 98 8.52 -5.80 -4.12
C ILE A 98 7.16 -5.52 -4.78
N PHE A 99 6.93 -4.27 -5.22
CA PHE A 99 5.65 -3.83 -5.81
C PHE A 99 5.65 -3.83 -7.33
N GLN A 100 6.81 -4.03 -7.95
CA GLN A 100 6.96 -4.06 -9.40
C GLN A 100 6.05 -5.10 -10.07
N PRO A 101 5.87 -6.33 -9.53
CA PRO A 101 4.95 -7.30 -10.12
C PRO A 101 3.52 -6.77 -10.25
N ALA A 102 3.04 -6.02 -9.25
CA ALA A 102 1.70 -5.43 -9.29
C ALA A 102 1.54 -4.34 -10.34
N ARG A 103 2.62 -3.59 -10.62
CA ARG A 103 2.65 -2.58 -11.67
C ARG A 103 2.65 -3.22 -13.05
N GLU A 104 3.50 -4.23 -13.27
CA GLU A 104 3.58 -4.98 -14.53
C GLU A 104 2.24 -5.62 -14.90
N ILE A 105 1.57 -6.26 -13.92
CA ILE A 105 0.22 -6.83 -14.09
C ILE A 105 -0.79 -5.74 -14.45
N ALA A 106 -0.78 -4.60 -13.74
CA ALA A 106 -1.71 -3.50 -13.99
C ALA A 106 -1.49 -2.83 -15.36
N GLU A 107 -0.26 -2.78 -15.87
CA GLU A 107 0.05 -2.21 -17.18
C GLU A 107 -0.64 -2.94 -18.33
N GLN A 108 -0.97 -4.23 -18.14
CA GLN A 108 -1.68 -5.01 -19.14
C GLN A 108 -3.15 -4.64 -19.30
N LEU A 109 -3.74 -3.87 -18.37
CA LEU A 109 -5.15 -3.50 -18.43
C LEU A 109 -5.38 -2.32 -19.39
N THR A 110 -6.47 -2.40 -20.13
CA THR A 110 -7.00 -1.28 -20.92
C THR A 110 -7.72 -0.31 -19.97
N PRO A 111 -7.31 0.97 -19.85
CA PRO A 111 -7.85 1.92 -18.87
C PRO A 111 -9.38 2.13 -18.95
N GLU A 112 -9.97 1.98 -20.13
CA GLU A 112 -11.38 2.27 -20.42
C GLU A 112 -12.33 1.11 -20.11
N LYS A 113 -11.81 -0.11 -19.90
CA LYS A 113 -12.66 -1.29 -19.68
C LYS A 113 -13.12 -1.40 -18.22
N ASN A 114 -14.30 -1.98 -18.03
CA ASN A 114 -14.78 -2.42 -16.74
C ASN A 114 -14.46 -3.89 -16.54
N TYR A 115 -13.74 -4.19 -15.46
CA TYR A 115 -13.25 -5.52 -15.14
C TYR A 115 -13.83 -6.03 -13.82
N ILE A 116 -14.18 -7.31 -13.81
CA ILE A 116 -14.36 -8.08 -12.59
C ILE A 116 -13.12 -8.94 -12.34
N LEU A 117 -12.56 -8.85 -11.13
CA LEU A 117 -11.29 -9.48 -10.75
C LEU A 117 -11.53 -10.64 -9.78
N ILE A 118 -11.06 -11.82 -10.14
CA ILE A 118 -10.91 -12.97 -9.26
C ILE A 118 -9.44 -13.06 -8.89
N ASN A 119 -9.09 -12.50 -7.73
CA ASN A 119 -7.73 -12.50 -7.21
C ASN A 119 -7.54 -13.69 -6.24
N ALA A 120 -6.83 -14.72 -6.70
CA ALA A 120 -6.56 -15.93 -5.92
C ALA A 120 -5.65 -15.66 -4.70
N PHE A 121 -4.82 -14.62 -4.72
CA PHE A 121 -3.94 -14.27 -3.60
C PHE A 121 -4.68 -13.77 -2.35
N HIS A 122 -5.98 -13.51 -2.44
CA HIS A 122 -6.81 -13.26 -1.25
C HIS A 122 -7.30 -14.53 -0.57
N ASP A 123 -7.16 -15.68 -1.21
CA ASP A 123 -7.64 -16.95 -0.70
C ASP A 123 -6.66 -17.60 0.28
N GLN A 124 -7.18 -18.35 1.24
CA GLN A 124 -6.40 -19.05 2.27
C GLN A 124 -5.49 -20.11 1.66
N SER A 125 -5.95 -20.78 0.60
CA SER A 125 -5.17 -21.79 -0.13
C SER A 125 -3.87 -21.24 -0.71
N LYS A 126 -3.79 -19.92 -0.94
CA LYS A 126 -2.63 -19.23 -1.51
C LYS A 126 -1.79 -18.49 -0.47
N TYR A 127 -2.00 -18.70 0.84
CA TYR A 127 -1.30 -17.96 1.89
C TYR A 127 0.22 -18.17 1.91
N SER A 128 0.70 -19.32 1.45
CA SER A 128 2.14 -19.62 1.36
C SER A 128 2.82 -19.03 0.12
N THR A 129 2.05 -18.49 -0.83
CA THR A 129 2.61 -17.96 -2.09
C THR A 129 3.18 -16.56 -1.91
N LYS A 130 4.20 -16.21 -2.71
CA LYS A 130 4.81 -14.86 -2.67
C LYS A 130 3.81 -13.76 -3.00
N GLY A 131 2.88 -14.02 -3.93
CA GLY A 131 1.86 -13.05 -4.34
C GLY A 131 0.88 -12.70 -3.21
N ARG A 132 0.74 -13.53 -2.17
CA ARG A 132 -0.09 -13.22 -0.99
C ARG A 132 0.32 -11.90 -0.33
N LEU A 133 1.63 -11.66 -0.19
CA LEU A 133 2.17 -10.49 0.51
C LEU A 133 1.76 -9.17 -0.16
N ILE A 134 1.54 -9.22 -1.48
CA ILE A 134 1.20 -8.06 -2.33
C ILE A 134 -0.20 -8.19 -2.95
N ALA A 135 -1.07 -9.05 -2.41
CA ALA A 135 -2.42 -9.28 -2.92
C ALA A 135 -3.25 -7.98 -3.03
N SER A 136 -3.15 -7.12 -2.01
CA SER A 136 -3.82 -5.82 -1.98
C SER A 136 -3.20 -4.80 -2.93
N ASP A 137 -1.91 -4.93 -3.20
CA ASP A 137 -1.16 -4.04 -4.08
C ASP A 137 -1.53 -4.30 -5.55
N PHE A 138 -1.78 -5.57 -5.93
CA PHE A 138 -2.38 -5.92 -7.22
C PHE A 138 -3.73 -5.21 -7.43
N ASP A 139 -4.65 -5.33 -6.46
CA ASP A 139 -5.97 -4.70 -6.55
C ASP A 139 -5.87 -3.18 -6.69
N LEU A 140 -4.97 -2.57 -5.91
CA LEU A 140 -4.78 -1.12 -5.91
C LEU A 140 -4.19 -0.64 -7.24
N ALA A 141 -3.13 -1.29 -7.73
CA ALA A 141 -2.50 -0.92 -9.00
C ALA A 141 -3.47 -1.02 -10.17
N MET A 142 -4.26 -2.10 -10.25
CA MET A 142 -5.29 -2.27 -11.28
C MET A 142 -6.43 -1.24 -11.18
N LYS A 143 -6.88 -0.91 -9.97
CA LYS A 143 -7.88 0.15 -9.76
C LYS A 143 -7.34 1.53 -10.14
N LEU A 144 -6.09 1.83 -9.81
CA LEU A 144 -5.45 3.09 -10.17
C LEU A 144 -5.32 3.23 -11.69
N LYS A 145 -4.92 2.16 -12.38
CA LYS A 145 -4.82 2.13 -13.85
C LYS A 145 -6.14 2.46 -14.56
N THR A 146 -7.27 2.05 -13.99
CA THR A 146 -8.60 2.19 -14.60
C THR A 146 -9.42 3.34 -14.01
N TYR A 147 -8.92 4.05 -12.99
CA TYR A 147 -9.67 4.98 -12.15
C TYR A 147 -10.45 6.07 -12.92
N THR A 148 -9.92 6.53 -14.06
CA THR A 148 -10.49 7.68 -14.79
C THR A 148 -11.63 7.33 -15.73
N LYS A 149 -11.59 6.16 -16.38
CA LYS A 149 -12.51 5.81 -17.49
C LYS A 149 -13.09 4.41 -17.42
N GLY A 150 -12.58 3.56 -16.55
CA GLY A 150 -13.04 2.19 -16.39
C GLY A 150 -13.17 1.84 -14.92
N SER A 151 -13.10 0.55 -14.61
CA SER A 151 -13.07 0.12 -13.22
C SER A 151 -12.55 -1.30 -13.09
N VAL A 152 -11.95 -1.61 -11.95
CA VAL A 152 -11.63 -2.98 -11.55
C VAL A 152 -12.28 -3.25 -10.20
N ARG A 153 -13.15 -4.26 -10.15
CA ARG A 153 -13.86 -4.66 -8.93
C ARG A 153 -13.53 -6.10 -8.59
N ASN A 154 -13.20 -6.38 -7.34
CA ASN A 154 -13.06 -7.77 -6.89
C ASN A 154 -14.42 -8.47 -6.92
N ASP A 155 -14.47 -9.70 -7.42
CA ASP A 155 -15.66 -10.54 -7.33
C ASP A 155 -16.00 -10.82 -5.86
N HIS A 156 -17.29 -10.84 -5.57
CA HIS A 156 -17.80 -11.15 -4.26
C HIS A 156 -19.25 -11.60 -4.38
N LYS A 157 -19.52 -12.86 -4.00
CA LYS A 157 -20.81 -13.54 -4.21
C LYS A 157 -22.04 -12.80 -3.67
N TYR A 158 -21.86 -11.99 -2.63
CA TYR A 158 -22.96 -11.23 -2.03
C TYR A 158 -23.17 -9.86 -2.69
N ARG A 159 -22.14 -9.29 -3.33
CA ARG A 159 -22.17 -7.94 -3.88
C ARG A 159 -22.54 -7.92 -5.36
N TRP A 160 -21.95 -8.82 -6.13
CA TRP A 160 -22.14 -8.87 -7.58
C TRP A 160 -23.05 -10.04 -7.92
N LYS A 161 -24.34 -9.75 -8.14
CA LYS A 161 -25.35 -10.77 -8.47
C LYS A 161 -25.36 -11.14 -9.95
N ASP A 162 -24.78 -10.30 -10.79
CA ASP A 162 -24.50 -10.51 -12.20
C ASP A 162 -23.21 -9.75 -12.57
N TRP A 163 -22.71 -9.99 -13.79
CA TRP A 163 -21.53 -9.33 -14.34
C TRP A 163 -21.83 -8.49 -15.58
N ASN A 164 -23.09 -8.11 -15.82
CA ASN A 164 -23.51 -7.49 -17.10
C ASN A 164 -22.86 -6.12 -17.37
N GLN A 165 -22.50 -5.40 -16.30
CA GLN A 165 -21.83 -4.10 -16.37
C GLN A 165 -20.32 -4.20 -16.69
N PHE A 166 -19.74 -5.40 -16.66
CA PHE A 166 -18.32 -5.60 -16.92
C PHE A 166 -18.10 -6.03 -18.37
N ASP A 167 -16.94 -5.67 -18.92
CA ASP A 167 -16.51 -6.01 -20.27
C ASP A 167 -15.65 -7.28 -20.28
N SER A 168 -14.84 -7.47 -19.23
CA SER A 168 -13.92 -8.59 -19.11
C SER A 168 -13.81 -9.10 -17.66
N ILE A 169 -13.39 -10.35 -17.53
CA ILE A 169 -13.06 -11.03 -16.28
C ILE A 169 -11.54 -11.18 -16.21
N LEU A 170 -10.96 -10.86 -15.07
CA LEU A 170 -9.53 -11.00 -14.78
C LEU A 170 -9.34 -12.12 -13.77
N LEU A 171 -8.54 -13.13 -14.11
CA LEU A 171 -8.08 -14.15 -13.17
C LEU A 171 -6.62 -13.85 -12.82
N LEU A 172 -6.35 -13.65 -11.53
CA LEU A 172 -5.01 -13.38 -11.02
C LEU A 172 -4.59 -14.49 -10.06
N SER A 173 -3.48 -15.15 -10.38
CA SER A 173 -2.92 -16.29 -9.63
C SER A 173 -1.39 -16.30 -9.73
N ASP A 174 -0.75 -17.24 -9.06
CA ASP A 174 0.70 -17.51 -9.14
C ASP A 174 1.13 -18.18 -10.45
N SER A 175 0.21 -18.84 -11.14
CA SER A 175 0.46 -19.52 -12.40
C SER A 175 -0.74 -19.43 -13.34
N CYS A 176 -0.51 -19.57 -14.65
CA CYS A 176 -1.58 -19.77 -15.62
C CYS A 176 -1.22 -20.94 -16.56
N PRO A 177 -2.12 -21.93 -16.69
CA PRO A 177 -3.38 -22.11 -15.95
C PRO A 177 -3.15 -22.44 -14.47
N ASP A 178 -4.07 -22.03 -13.58
CA ASP A 178 -4.11 -22.41 -12.16
C ASP A 178 -5.47 -23.05 -11.86
N SER A 179 -5.47 -24.34 -11.52
CA SER A 179 -6.71 -25.10 -11.35
C SER A 179 -7.63 -24.53 -10.28
N PHE A 180 -7.07 -23.96 -9.22
CA PHE A 180 -7.84 -23.37 -8.13
C PHE A 180 -8.62 -22.13 -8.57
N VAL A 181 -7.97 -21.17 -9.25
CA VAL A 181 -8.65 -19.96 -9.74
C VAL A 181 -9.60 -20.29 -10.89
N GLU A 182 -9.25 -21.25 -11.76
CA GLU A 182 -10.08 -21.69 -12.87
C GLU A 182 -11.37 -22.36 -12.38
N GLU A 183 -11.30 -23.26 -11.40
CA GLU A 183 -12.48 -23.88 -10.80
C GLU A 183 -13.42 -22.82 -10.20
N LYS A 184 -12.86 -21.84 -9.47
CA LYS A 184 -13.62 -20.72 -8.88
C LYS A 184 -14.29 -19.88 -9.95
N PHE A 185 -13.56 -19.57 -11.03
CA PHE A 185 -14.06 -18.85 -12.19
C PHE A 185 -15.18 -19.61 -12.91
N GLU A 186 -14.99 -20.90 -13.19
CA GLU A 186 -15.99 -21.73 -13.87
C GLU A 186 -17.27 -21.85 -13.05
N ASN A 187 -17.14 -22.19 -11.76
CA ASN A 187 -18.29 -22.31 -10.87
C ASN A 187 -19.06 -21.00 -10.78
N ARG A 188 -18.34 -19.87 -10.65
CA ARG A 188 -18.97 -18.56 -10.60
C ARG A 188 -19.65 -18.17 -11.91
N SER A 189 -19.01 -18.41 -13.05
CA SER A 189 -19.55 -18.10 -14.38
C SER A 189 -20.78 -18.94 -14.69
N LYS A 190 -20.78 -20.24 -14.34
CA LYS A 190 -21.94 -21.14 -14.45
C LYS A 190 -23.12 -20.63 -13.61
N MET A 191 -22.90 -20.25 -12.36
CA MET A 191 -23.95 -19.69 -11.49
C MET A 191 -24.56 -18.39 -12.04
N LEU A 192 -23.75 -17.57 -12.70
CA LEU A 192 -24.19 -16.29 -13.26
C LEU A 192 -24.66 -16.40 -14.73
N THR A 193 -24.62 -17.59 -15.32
CA THR A 193 -24.94 -17.84 -16.73
C THR A 193 -24.12 -16.97 -17.69
N VAL A 194 -22.85 -16.70 -17.34
CA VAL A 194 -21.96 -15.85 -18.12
C VAL A 194 -21.17 -16.70 -19.12
N LYS A 195 -21.15 -16.27 -20.38
CA LYS A 195 -20.27 -16.81 -21.42
C LYS A 195 -19.08 -15.89 -21.60
N SER A 196 -17.90 -16.45 -21.79
CA SER A 196 -16.68 -15.68 -21.96
C SER A 196 -15.63 -16.45 -22.76
N THR A 197 -14.71 -15.73 -23.39
CA THR A 197 -13.59 -16.30 -24.17
C THR A 197 -12.27 -15.74 -23.68
N LEU A 198 -11.26 -16.60 -23.53
CA LEU A 198 -9.90 -16.17 -23.18
C LEU A 198 -9.39 -15.20 -24.25
N LEU A 199 -9.04 -13.99 -23.82
CA LEU A 199 -8.53 -12.94 -24.68
C LEU A 199 -7.00 -12.90 -24.67
N LYS A 200 -6.41 -12.92 -23.47
CA LYS A 200 -4.95 -12.91 -23.31
C LYS A 200 -4.52 -13.52 -21.98
N THR A 201 -3.29 -14.02 -21.97
CA THR A 201 -2.58 -14.48 -20.78
C THR A 201 -1.28 -13.72 -20.68
N TYR A 202 -0.97 -13.18 -19.49
CA TYR A 202 0.26 -12.47 -19.22
C TYR A 202 0.93 -13.06 -17.98
N ARG A 203 2.21 -13.39 -18.11
CA ARG A 203 3.06 -13.86 -17.01
C ARG A 203 4.01 -12.73 -16.64
N GLU A 204 3.96 -12.30 -15.39
CA GLU A 204 4.83 -11.25 -14.86
C GLU A 204 6.29 -11.74 -14.80
N SER A 205 7.25 -10.83 -14.96
CA SER A 205 8.65 -11.16 -15.23
C SER A 205 9.35 -11.94 -14.12
N SER A 206 8.99 -11.69 -12.85
CA SER A 206 9.54 -12.41 -11.70
C SER A 206 8.88 -13.78 -11.43
N GLY A 207 7.81 -14.11 -12.16
CA GLY A 207 7.05 -15.35 -12.01
C GLY A 207 6.23 -15.42 -10.71
N ILE A 208 6.00 -14.28 -10.04
CA ILE A 208 5.19 -14.23 -8.81
C ILE A 208 3.70 -14.25 -9.14
N ALA A 209 3.33 -13.71 -10.29
CA ALA A 209 1.95 -13.55 -10.70
C ALA A 209 1.73 -13.83 -12.18
N CYS A 210 0.51 -14.22 -12.49
CA CYS A 210 0.01 -14.41 -13.82
C CYS A 210 -1.43 -13.92 -13.91
N LEU A 211 -1.76 -13.26 -15.03
CA LEU A 211 -3.05 -12.66 -15.31
C LEU A 211 -3.65 -13.29 -16.57
N GLN A 212 -4.87 -13.82 -16.47
CA GLN A 212 -5.70 -14.16 -17.63
C GLN A 212 -6.86 -13.18 -17.76
N GLU A 213 -7.05 -12.61 -18.94
CA GLU A 213 -8.23 -11.80 -19.27
C GLU A 213 -9.18 -12.63 -20.14
N TYR A 214 -10.43 -12.76 -19.70
CA TYR A 214 -11.52 -13.36 -20.47
C TYR A 214 -12.51 -12.26 -20.85
N GLN A 215 -12.83 -12.15 -22.14
CA GLN A 215 -13.84 -11.22 -22.61
C GLN A 215 -15.23 -11.80 -22.33
N ILE A 216 -16.13 -11.01 -21.75
CA ILE A 216 -17.54 -11.41 -21.56
C ILE A 216 -18.27 -11.28 -22.90
N ILE A 217 -18.97 -12.34 -23.30
CA ILE A 217 -19.81 -12.35 -24.50
C ILE A 217 -21.21 -11.86 -24.09
N LYS A 218 -21.65 -10.75 -24.70
CA LYS A 218 -22.97 -10.16 -24.51
C LYS A 218 -23.95 -10.69 -25.55
#